data_AF-A0A9X2TAJ0-F1
#
_entry.id   AF-A0A9X2TAJ0-F1
#
_cell.length_a   1.000
_cell.length_b   1.000
_cell.length_c   1.000
_cell.angle_alpha   90.00
_cell.angle_beta   90.00
_cell.angle_gamma   90.00
#
_symmetry.space_group_name_H-M   'P 1'
#
loop_
_entity.id
_entity.type
_entity.pdbx_description
1 polymer ?
#
loop_
_entity_poly.entity_id
_entity_poly.type
_entity_poly.pdbx_seq_one_letter_code
_entity_poly.pdbx_strand_id
1 'polypeptide(L)'
;MRRLTAVFSALLTLALLIPLSAEAQHQQHRNQQGQQGMMARSDSMQGGMMGMMQGRMGQGMMQMMQGMHQQMMQNPMHQASMMTFMLPALADTLGLSEQQMEQINQLKSEAMSQRKDQKKQMMAQRKEFMALFEGDQQPAPDAVRRHLTAMAEMRVGRQAAMYETAQEMRQVLTDEQRRTLGSLTHQQKMRQMMSQMPMMDMMQMMRSMHGDMMGGGMMQGGMMGQGMMQNMPMKQGGMMQQDGMQNMSRQHNRQNQ
;
A
#
# COMPACT_ATOMS: atom_id res chain seq x y z
N MET A 1 15.73 -49.53 14.71
CA MET A 1 15.88 -48.42 13.73
C MET A 1 15.62 -47.12 14.50
N ARG A 2 16.53 -46.40 15.17
CA ARG A 2 17.91 -45.92 14.94
C ARG A 2 18.11 -45.14 13.65
N ARG A 3 18.50 -43.86 13.84
CA ARG A 3 19.01 -42.80 12.93
C ARG A 3 17.92 -41.79 12.50
N LEU A 4 17.99 -40.48 12.75
CA LEU A 4 19.04 -39.58 13.25
C LEU A 4 18.36 -38.33 13.85
N THR A 5 18.39 -38.21 15.17
CA THR A 5 18.08 -36.98 15.92
C THR A 5 19.38 -36.59 16.60
N ALA A 6 20.17 -35.70 15.99
CA ALA A 6 21.41 -35.23 16.58
C ALA A 6 21.89 -33.93 15.90
N VAL A 7 21.89 -32.87 16.70
CA VAL A 7 22.96 -31.86 16.80
C VAL A 7 23.12 -30.88 15.64
N PHE A 8 22.59 -29.66 15.82
CA PHE A 8 23.41 -28.46 15.62
C PHE A 8 23.16 -27.49 16.77
N SER A 9 23.95 -27.69 17.82
CA SER A 9 24.18 -26.72 18.88
C SER A 9 25.05 -25.60 18.33
N ALA A 10 24.53 -24.37 18.39
CA ALA A 10 25.31 -23.13 18.43
C ALA A 10 24.38 -22.12 19.15
N LEU A 11 24.33 -22.05 20.48
CA LEU A 11 25.40 -21.54 21.35
C LEU A 11 26.31 -20.53 20.63
N LEU A 12 25.70 -19.40 20.25
CA LEU A 12 26.41 -18.12 20.19
C LEU A 12 25.77 -17.15 21.20
N THR A 13 25.83 -17.56 22.47
CA THR A 13 25.79 -16.65 23.62
C THR A 13 27.14 -15.97 23.71
N LEU A 14 27.30 -14.78 23.11
CA LEU A 14 28.33 -13.84 23.52
C LEU A 14 27.99 -12.42 23.07
N ALA A 15 27.88 -11.55 24.07
CA ALA A 15 28.26 -10.15 24.04
C ALA A 15 27.75 -9.30 22.86
N LEU A 16 26.73 -8.50 23.12
CA LEU A 16 26.73 -7.05 22.83
C LEU A 16 25.61 -6.39 23.65
N LEU A 17 25.85 -6.33 24.97
CA LEU A 17 25.43 -5.21 25.79
C LEU A 17 26.11 -3.96 25.21
N ILE A 18 25.38 -3.15 24.45
CA ILE A 18 25.69 -1.73 24.29
C ILE A 18 24.43 -0.95 24.66
N PRO A 19 24.41 -0.27 25.82
CA PRO A 19 23.50 0.83 26.06
C PRO A 19 24.09 2.06 25.37
N LEU A 20 23.35 2.66 24.42
CA LEU A 20 23.67 4.00 23.92
C LEU A 20 22.41 4.88 24.02
N SER A 21 22.39 5.57 25.15
CA SER A 21 22.06 6.98 25.37
C SER A 21 20.77 7.57 24.80
N ALA A 22 19.88 7.89 25.74
CA ALA A 22 18.92 8.98 25.65
C ALA A 22 19.63 10.32 25.93
N GLU A 23 19.69 11.20 24.93
CA GLU A 23 19.92 12.64 24.98
C GLU A 23 19.75 13.10 23.51
N ALA A 24 18.91 14.06 23.11
CA ALA A 24 18.57 15.31 23.75
C ALA A 24 17.15 15.75 23.36
N GLN A 25 16.31 16.03 24.37
CA GLN A 25 15.44 17.20 24.32
C GLN A 25 16.32 18.40 24.65
N HIS A 26 16.35 19.43 23.80
CA HIS A 26 16.35 20.84 24.22
C HIS A 26 16.26 21.79 23.02
N GLN A 27 15.42 22.82 23.21
CA GLN A 27 15.51 24.18 22.63
C GLN A 27 15.15 24.33 21.13
N GLN A 28 14.47 25.39 20.67
CA GLN A 28 14.01 26.63 21.30
C GLN A 28 13.00 27.32 20.36
N HIS A 29 12.07 28.05 20.97
CA HIS A 29 11.37 29.24 20.50
C HIS A 29 11.81 29.87 19.15
N ARG A 30 10.84 30.26 18.30
CA ARG A 30 10.50 31.69 18.05
C ARG A 30 9.49 31.90 16.91
N ASN A 31 8.50 32.73 17.22
CA ASN A 31 7.94 33.83 16.43
C ASN A 31 7.36 33.60 15.03
N GLN A 32 6.06 33.85 14.94
CA GLN A 32 5.40 34.76 13.98
C GLN A 32 3.97 34.99 14.52
N GLN A 33 3.62 36.09 15.21
CA GLN A 33 3.45 37.47 14.70
C GLN A 33 3.09 37.43 13.21
N GLY A 34 1.88 37.71 12.75
CA GLY A 34 0.90 38.69 13.19
C GLY A 34 0.55 39.54 11.97
N GLN A 35 -0.60 39.29 11.34
CA GLN A 35 -1.27 40.20 10.40
C GLN A 35 -2.77 39.94 10.58
N GLN A 36 -3.53 40.82 11.25
CA GLN A 36 -4.12 42.04 10.68
C GLN A 36 -4.63 41.77 9.25
N GLY A 37 -5.91 41.58 9.02
CA GLY A 37 -6.94 42.60 9.24
C GLY A 37 -7.07 43.44 7.98
N MET A 38 -7.93 43.02 7.05
CA MET A 38 -8.47 43.87 5.99
C MET A 38 -9.90 43.42 5.70
N MET A 39 -10.82 44.33 5.99
CA MET A 39 -12.23 44.25 5.61
C MET A 39 -12.42 44.51 4.11
N ALA A 40 -13.59 44.08 3.63
CA ALA A 40 -14.39 44.68 2.57
C ALA A 40 -13.89 44.57 1.13
N ARG A 41 -14.62 43.79 0.32
CA ARG A 41 -15.50 44.38 -0.71
C ARG A 41 -16.40 43.33 -1.36
N SER A 42 -17.70 43.60 -1.32
CA SER A 42 -18.68 43.03 -2.23
C SER A 42 -18.45 43.53 -3.66
N ASP A 43 -19.01 42.75 -4.59
CA ASP A 43 -19.43 43.10 -5.93
C ASP A 43 -18.44 42.93 -7.10
N SER A 44 -18.96 42.23 -8.11
CA SER A 44 -18.43 41.95 -9.45
C SER A 44 -17.33 40.88 -9.53
N MET A 45 -17.68 39.70 -10.07
CA MET A 45 -16.95 38.97 -11.13
C MET A 45 -17.74 37.70 -11.51
N GLN A 46 -18.75 37.90 -12.35
CA GLN A 46 -19.45 36.85 -13.09
C GLN A 46 -18.61 36.53 -14.32
N GLY A 47 -18.00 35.34 -14.35
CA GLY A 47 -17.27 34.81 -15.51
C GLY A 47 -15.75 34.89 -15.40
N GLY A 48 -15.10 33.75 -15.11
CA GLY A 48 -13.64 33.60 -15.23
C GLY A 48 -12.93 32.77 -14.15
N MET A 49 -13.61 32.41 -13.07
CA MET A 49 -12.93 31.78 -11.91
C MET A 49 -12.77 30.25 -11.97
N MET A 50 -13.12 29.55 -13.05
CA MET A 50 -12.86 28.10 -13.14
C MET A 50 -11.41 27.75 -13.49
N GLY A 51 -10.62 28.68 -14.06
CA GLY A 51 -9.25 28.38 -14.52
C GLY A 51 -8.14 28.58 -13.48
N MET A 52 -8.35 29.44 -12.47
CA MET A 52 -7.27 29.79 -11.52
C MET A 52 -7.23 28.90 -10.27
N MET A 53 -8.33 28.22 -9.92
CA MET A 53 -8.33 27.27 -8.78
C MET A 53 -7.62 25.95 -9.10
N GLN A 54 -7.59 25.53 -10.37
CA GLN A 54 -7.02 24.24 -10.78
C GLN A 54 -5.48 24.21 -10.69
N GLY A 55 -4.81 25.36 -10.86
CA GLY A 55 -3.35 25.46 -10.78
C GLY A 55 -2.77 25.52 -9.36
N ARG A 56 -3.50 26.14 -8.41
CA ARG A 56 -2.98 26.38 -7.05
C ARG A 56 -3.31 25.26 -6.05
N MET A 57 -4.42 24.56 -6.23
CA MET A 57 -4.72 23.37 -5.41
C MET A 57 -3.82 22.18 -5.76
N GLY A 58 -3.46 21.99 -7.03
CA GLY A 58 -2.66 20.84 -7.48
C GLY A 58 -1.23 20.81 -6.92
N GLN A 59 -0.56 21.96 -6.82
CA GLN A 59 0.80 22.04 -6.27
C GLN A 59 0.85 21.83 -4.75
N GLY A 60 -0.10 22.41 -3.99
CA GLY A 60 -0.15 22.23 -2.54
C GLY A 60 -0.44 20.77 -2.13
N MET A 61 -1.30 20.09 -2.89
CA MET A 61 -1.63 18.68 -2.66
C MET A 61 -0.44 17.76 -2.98
N MET A 62 0.31 18.05 -4.07
CA MET A 62 1.53 17.32 -4.41
C MET A 62 2.61 17.46 -3.33
N GLN A 63 2.79 18.65 -2.78
CA GLN A 63 3.80 18.91 -1.75
C GLN A 63 3.44 18.22 -0.42
N MET A 64 2.15 18.21 -0.05
CA MET A 64 1.66 17.46 1.10
C MET A 64 1.82 15.95 0.90
N MET A 65 1.52 15.41 -0.30
CA MET A 65 1.75 14.00 -0.63
C MET A 65 3.24 13.62 -0.55
N GLN A 66 4.14 14.48 -1.01
CA GLN A 66 5.58 14.23 -0.91
C GLN A 66 6.04 14.10 0.55
N GLY A 67 5.61 15.01 1.43
CA GLY A 67 5.97 14.95 2.86
C GLY A 67 5.45 13.67 3.54
N MET A 68 4.20 13.30 3.27
CA MET A 68 3.60 12.09 3.84
C MET A 68 4.25 10.81 3.31
N HIS A 69 4.59 10.77 2.01
CA HIS A 69 5.29 9.64 1.41
C HIS A 69 6.68 9.46 2.03
N GLN A 70 7.41 10.57 2.24
CA GLN A 70 8.74 10.54 2.82
C GLN A 70 8.73 10.01 4.26
N GLN A 71 7.67 10.30 5.03
CA GLN A 71 7.52 9.79 6.40
C GLN A 71 7.16 8.29 6.43
N MET A 72 6.29 7.82 5.54
CA MET A 72 5.99 6.38 5.46
C MET A 72 7.21 5.56 5.04
N MET A 73 8.00 6.09 4.10
CA MET A 73 9.21 5.44 3.61
C MET A 73 10.32 5.36 4.67
N GLN A 74 10.26 6.13 5.77
CA GLN A 74 11.21 6.02 6.88
C GLN A 74 10.88 4.86 7.83
N ASN A 75 9.68 4.27 7.74
CA ASN A 75 9.31 3.15 8.59
C ASN A 75 10.02 1.86 8.11
N PRO A 76 10.89 1.24 8.92
CA PRO A 76 11.65 0.05 8.52
C PRO A 76 10.73 -1.14 8.19
N MET A 77 9.58 -1.28 8.86
CA MET A 77 8.60 -2.32 8.54
C MET A 77 7.96 -2.09 7.17
N HIS A 78 7.72 -0.83 6.82
CA HIS A 78 7.19 -0.47 5.51
C HIS A 78 8.19 -0.77 4.40
N GLN A 79 9.46 -0.39 4.60
CA GLN A 79 10.55 -0.70 3.67
C GLN A 79 10.72 -2.20 3.48
N ALA A 80 10.67 -2.99 4.57
CA ALA A 80 10.77 -4.44 4.48
C ALA A 80 9.60 -5.03 3.67
N SER A 81 8.36 -4.63 3.96
CA SER A 81 7.20 -5.09 3.18
C SER A 81 7.26 -4.70 1.71
N MET A 82 7.85 -3.55 1.37
CA MET A 82 8.09 -3.17 -0.03
C MET A 82 9.10 -4.07 -0.70
N MET A 83 10.16 -4.43 0.02
CA MET A 83 11.26 -5.21 -0.53
C MET A 83 10.78 -6.55 -1.09
N THR A 84 9.76 -7.16 -0.48
CA THR A 84 9.13 -8.39 -0.98
C THR A 84 8.61 -8.26 -2.43
N PHE A 85 8.19 -7.07 -2.83
CA PHE A 85 7.73 -6.78 -4.20
C PHE A 85 8.84 -6.20 -5.07
N MET A 86 9.70 -5.36 -4.48
CA MET A 86 10.73 -4.65 -5.22
C MET A 86 11.88 -5.55 -5.65
N LEU A 87 12.27 -6.55 -4.85
CA LEU A 87 13.45 -7.36 -5.14
C LEU A 87 13.39 -8.04 -6.52
N PRO A 88 12.26 -8.68 -6.91
CA PRO A 88 12.07 -9.15 -8.28
C PRO A 88 12.23 -8.06 -9.35
N ALA A 89 11.71 -6.86 -9.10
CA ALA A 89 11.78 -5.73 -10.03
C ALA A 89 13.16 -5.04 -10.04
N LEU A 90 14.13 -5.55 -9.28
CA LEU A 90 15.52 -5.10 -9.29
C LEU A 90 16.44 -6.18 -9.87
N ALA A 91 15.89 -7.26 -10.45
CA ALA A 91 16.66 -8.42 -10.89
C ALA A 91 17.82 -8.03 -11.83
N ASP A 92 17.54 -7.26 -12.87
CA ASP A 92 18.55 -6.82 -13.84
C ASP A 92 19.58 -5.87 -13.20
N THR A 93 19.12 -4.98 -12.31
CA THR A 93 20.00 -4.00 -11.64
C THR A 93 20.97 -4.69 -10.67
N LEU A 94 20.53 -5.78 -10.04
CA LEU A 94 21.34 -6.58 -9.12
C LEU A 94 22.09 -7.71 -9.84
N GLY A 95 21.83 -7.94 -11.13
CA GLY A 95 22.38 -9.08 -11.86
C GLY A 95 22.04 -10.40 -11.19
N LEU A 96 20.76 -10.60 -10.81
CA LEU A 96 20.32 -11.83 -10.18
C LEU A 96 20.42 -13.00 -11.16
N SER A 97 20.90 -14.15 -10.70
CA SER A 97 20.84 -15.37 -11.50
C SER A 97 19.41 -15.90 -11.61
N GLU A 98 19.15 -16.75 -12.60
CA GLU A 98 17.84 -17.41 -12.75
C GLU A 98 17.44 -18.18 -11.49
N GLN A 99 18.39 -18.87 -10.86
CA GLN A 99 18.16 -19.61 -9.61
C GLN A 99 17.81 -18.67 -8.44
N GLN A 100 18.50 -17.53 -8.30
CA GLN A 100 18.15 -16.54 -7.27
C GLN A 100 16.76 -15.98 -7.52
N MET A 101 16.41 -15.72 -8.79
CA MET A 101 15.11 -15.21 -9.15
C MET A 101 14.00 -16.23 -8.89
N GLU A 102 14.22 -17.50 -9.18
CA GLU A 102 13.27 -18.56 -8.84
C GLU A 102 13.02 -18.62 -7.32
N GLN A 103 14.07 -18.61 -6.50
CA GLN A 103 13.95 -18.60 -5.03
C GLN A 103 13.20 -17.36 -4.50
N ILE A 104 13.53 -16.18 -5.01
CA ILE A 104 12.84 -14.94 -4.62
C ILE A 104 11.37 -14.97 -5.02
N ASN A 105 11.05 -15.46 -6.22
CA ASN A 105 9.65 -15.59 -6.65
C ASN A 105 8.87 -16.60 -5.82
N GLN A 106 9.51 -17.70 -5.42
CA GLN A 106 8.91 -18.69 -4.53
C GLN A 106 8.58 -18.09 -3.16
N LEU A 107 9.56 -17.42 -2.52
CA LEU A 107 9.35 -16.72 -1.25
C LEU A 107 8.23 -15.67 -1.34
N LYS A 108 8.18 -14.92 -2.45
CA LYS A 108 7.11 -13.94 -2.70
C LYS A 108 5.75 -14.63 -2.79
N SER A 109 5.66 -15.73 -3.53
CA SER A 109 4.43 -16.49 -3.73
C SER A 109 3.90 -17.04 -2.40
N GLU A 110 4.79 -17.65 -1.60
CA GLU A 110 4.47 -18.18 -0.27
C GLU A 110 3.95 -17.09 0.67
N ALA A 111 4.66 -15.96 0.75
CA ALA A 111 4.23 -14.82 1.56
C ALA A 111 2.88 -14.25 1.10
N MET A 112 2.61 -14.19 -0.21
CA MET A 112 1.31 -13.73 -0.72
C MET A 112 0.18 -14.72 -0.42
N SER A 113 0.47 -16.02 -0.47
CA SER A 113 -0.47 -17.07 -0.07
C SER A 113 -0.81 -16.97 1.42
N GLN A 114 0.20 -16.93 2.27
CA GLN A 114 0.05 -16.77 3.73
C GLN A 114 -0.74 -15.50 4.07
N ARG A 115 -0.43 -14.38 3.41
CA ARG A 115 -1.15 -13.12 3.60
C ARG A 115 -2.62 -13.22 3.21
N LYS A 116 -2.96 -13.95 2.14
CA LYS A 116 -4.36 -14.18 1.73
C LYS A 116 -5.10 -14.95 2.82
N ASP A 117 -4.49 -15.96 3.42
CA ASP A 117 -5.12 -16.75 4.47
C ASP A 117 -5.24 -15.97 5.78
N GLN A 118 -4.21 -15.24 6.18
CA GLN A 118 -4.29 -14.30 7.31
C GLN A 118 -5.37 -13.22 7.11
N LYS A 119 -5.62 -12.79 5.86
CA LYS A 119 -6.72 -11.86 5.56
C LYS A 119 -8.08 -12.50 5.80
N LYS A 120 -8.27 -13.76 5.39
CA LYS A 120 -9.52 -14.50 5.66
C LYS A 120 -9.74 -14.67 7.16
N GLN A 121 -8.69 -15.05 7.91
CA GLN A 121 -8.75 -15.18 9.37
C GLN A 121 -9.11 -13.86 10.06
N MET A 122 -8.47 -12.75 9.65
CA MET A 122 -8.81 -11.42 10.14
C MET A 122 -10.28 -11.05 9.87
N MET A 123 -10.80 -11.37 8.68
CA MET A 123 -12.19 -11.13 8.35
C MET A 123 -13.15 -11.97 9.20
N ALA A 124 -12.84 -13.25 9.41
CA ALA A 124 -13.62 -14.13 10.29
C ALA A 124 -13.65 -13.59 11.73
N GLN A 125 -12.47 -13.27 12.29
CA GLN A 125 -12.35 -12.69 13.63
C GLN A 125 -13.12 -11.37 13.77
N ARG A 126 -13.05 -10.51 12.75
CA ARG A 126 -13.79 -9.25 12.73
C ARG A 126 -15.31 -9.49 12.69
N LYS A 127 -15.76 -10.49 11.94
CA LYS A 127 -17.18 -10.87 11.90
C LYS A 127 -17.65 -11.34 13.28
N GLU A 128 -16.90 -12.24 13.91
CA GLU A 128 -17.21 -12.72 15.27
C GLU A 128 -17.20 -11.57 16.29
N PHE A 129 -16.25 -10.64 16.16
CA PHE A 129 -16.20 -9.46 17.00
C PHE A 129 -17.44 -8.55 16.83
N MET A 130 -17.90 -8.34 15.60
CA MET A 130 -19.12 -7.57 15.34
C MET A 130 -20.38 -8.29 15.85
N ALA A 131 -20.41 -9.62 15.77
CA ALA A 131 -21.51 -10.43 16.28
C ALA A 131 -21.70 -10.28 17.80
N LEU A 132 -20.67 -9.90 18.56
CA LEU A 132 -20.82 -9.58 19.99
C LEU A 132 -21.77 -8.40 20.26
N PHE A 133 -22.00 -7.55 19.26
CA PHE A 133 -22.86 -6.37 19.36
C PHE A 133 -24.20 -6.58 18.63
N GLU A 134 -24.45 -7.78 18.10
CA GLU A 134 -25.73 -8.14 17.49
C GLU A 134 -26.73 -8.48 18.61
N GLY A 135 -27.60 -7.53 18.96
CA GLY A 135 -28.66 -7.69 19.97
C GLY A 135 -28.72 -6.53 20.97
N ASP A 136 -29.70 -6.56 21.87
CA ASP A 136 -29.94 -5.48 22.85
C ASP A 136 -29.05 -5.56 24.11
N GLN A 137 -28.23 -6.61 24.23
CA GLN A 137 -27.35 -6.81 25.37
C GLN A 137 -25.95 -6.27 25.09
N GLN A 138 -25.39 -5.57 26.07
CA GLN A 138 -24.00 -5.13 25.99
C GLN A 138 -23.04 -6.33 26.12
N PRO A 139 -22.03 -6.46 25.25
CA PRO A 139 -21.09 -7.56 25.35
C PRO A 139 -20.23 -7.44 26.61
N ALA A 140 -19.90 -8.60 27.19
CA ALA A 140 -18.99 -8.65 28.32
C ALA A 140 -17.63 -8.01 27.98
N PRO A 141 -17.07 -7.12 28.83
CA PRO A 141 -15.80 -6.44 28.55
C PRO A 141 -14.63 -7.38 28.21
N ASP A 142 -14.58 -8.55 28.82
CA ASP A 142 -13.54 -9.55 28.57
C ASP A 142 -13.66 -10.19 27.18
N ALA A 143 -14.87 -10.38 26.67
CA ALA A 143 -15.09 -10.86 25.30
C ALA A 143 -14.58 -9.83 24.29
N VAL A 144 -14.94 -8.55 24.48
CA VAL A 144 -14.44 -7.45 23.66
C VAL A 144 -12.92 -7.40 23.66
N ARG A 145 -12.30 -7.43 24.86
CA ARG A 145 -10.84 -7.42 25.00
C ARG A 145 -10.18 -8.57 24.26
N ARG A 146 -10.70 -9.80 24.41
CA ARG A 146 -10.16 -11.00 23.76
C ARG A 146 -10.12 -10.86 22.23
N HIS A 147 -11.22 -10.40 21.61
CA HIS A 147 -11.26 -10.23 20.16
C HIS A 147 -10.32 -9.12 19.68
N LEU A 148 -10.24 -7.99 20.40
CA LEU A 148 -9.31 -6.91 20.06
C LEU A 148 -7.85 -7.35 20.16
N THR A 149 -7.48 -8.09 21.22
CA THR A 149 -6.15 -8.66 21.39
C THR A 149 -5.81 -9.63 20.25
N ALA A 150 -6.70 -10.58 19.95
CA ALA A 150 -6.48 -11.53 18.85
C ALA A 150 -6.30 -10.82 17.49
N MET A 151 -7.08 -9.77 17.20
CA MET A 151 -6.89 -8.97 15.98
C MET A 151 -5.57 -8.20 15.99
N ALA A 152 -5.13 -7.67 17.14
CA ALA A 152 -3.84 -7.00 17.26
C ALA A 152 -2.69 -7.98 17.02
N GLU A 153 -2.73 -9.17 17.63
CA GLU A 153 -1.74 -10.24 17.44
C GLU A 153 -1.66 -10.69 15.98
N MET A 154 -2.80 -10.93 15.32
CA MET A 154 -2.81 -11.26 13.89
C MET A 154 -2.20 -10.14 13.02
N ARG A 155 -2.41 -8.87 13.39
CA ARG A 155 -1.84 -7.72 12.66
C ARG A 155 -0.32 -7.67 12.82
N VAL A 156 0.17 -7.85 14.04
CA VAL A 156 1.61 -7.91 14.33
C VAL A 156 2.24 -9.11 13.63
N GLY A 157 1.63 -10.30 13.73
CA GLY A 157 2.11 -11.51 13.07
C GLY A 157 2.21 -11.36 11.54
N ARG A 158 1.23 -10.70 10.91
CA ARG A 158 1.30 -10.37 9.48
C ARG A 158 2.48 -9.45 9.14
N GLN A 159 2.72 -8.42 9.95
CA GLN A 159 3.84 -7.49 9.73
C GLN A 159 5.20 -8.19 9.94
N ALA A 160 5.32 -9.01 10.97
CA ALA A 160 6.50 -9.82 11.25
C ALA A 160 6.81 -10.77 10.09
N ALA A 161 5.81 -11.52 9.61
CA ALA A 161 5.98 -12.43 8.47
C ALA A 161 6.49 -11.72 7.21
N MET A 162 5.94 -10.54 6.87
CA MET A 162 6.42 -9.76 5.72
C MET A 162 7.88 -9.29 5.90
N TYR A 163 8.26 -8.93 7.12
CA TYR A 163 9.64 -8.57 7.44
C TYR A 163 10.58 -9.77 7.32
N GLU A 164 10.20 -10.92 7.86
CA GLU A 164 10.95 -12.18 7.78
C GLU A 164 11.17 -12.60 6.33
N THR A 165 10.11 -12.64 5.51
CA THR A 165 10.24 -12.93 4.06
C THR A 165 11.19 -11.95 3.38
N ALA A 166 11.13 -10.66 3.70
CA ALA A 166 12.05 -9.69 3.13
C ALA A 166 13.52 -9.95 3.53
N GLN A 167 13.76 -10.44 4.75
CA GLN A 167 15.11 -10.86 5.16
C GLN A 167 15.56 -12.13 4.43
N GLU A 168 14.69 -13.14 4.32
CA GLU A 168 14.98 -14.38 3.59
C GLU A 168 15.34 -14.09 2.13
N MET A 169 14.58 -13.22 1.46
CA MET A 169 14.90 -12.79 0.10
C MET A 169 16.24 -12.06 0.01
N ARG A 170 16.61 -11.27 1.01
CA ARG A 170 17.94 -10.63 1.08
C ARG A 170 19.06 -11.64 1.33
N GLN A 171 18.78 -12.79 1.94
CA GLN A 171 19.76 -13.84 2.16
C GLN A 171 20.06 -14.67 0.90
N VAL A 172 19.13 -14.69 -0.06
CA VAL A 172 19.36 -15.26 -1.40
C VAL A 172 20.43 -14.48 -2.18
N LEU A 173 20.63 -13.20 -1.84
CA LEU A 173 21.61 -12.32 -2.49
C LEU A 173 23.05 -12.59 -2.01
N THR A 174 24.01 -12.40 -2.91
CA THR A 174 25.42 -12.34 -2.56
C THR A 174 25.76 -11.05 -1.80
N ASP A 175 26.93 -11.02 -1.15
CA ASP A 175 27.40 -9.81 -0.47
C ASP A 175 27.53 -8.60 -1.41
N GLU A 176 28.02 -8.82 -2.63
CA GLU A 176 28.12 -7.80 -3.69
C GLU A 176 26.73 -7.22 -3.99
N GLN A 177 25.75 -8.08 -4.25
CA GLN A 177 24.37 -7.68 -4.56
C GLN A 177 23.71 -6.96 -3.39
N ARG A 178 23.95 -7.39 -2.15
CA ARG A 178 23.46 -6.69 -0.95
C ARG A 178 24.04 -5.29 -0.81
N ARG A 179 25.33 -5.11 -1.11
CA ARG A 179 25.99 -3.79 -1.13
C ARG A 179 25.40 -2.90 -2.21
N THR A 180 25.21 -3.42 -3.42
CA THR A 180 24.56 -2.71 -4.52
C THR A 180 23.13 -2.31 -4.16
N LEU A 181 22.33 -3.21 -3.60
CA LEU A 181 20.98 -2.90 -3.12
C LEU A 181 20.98 -1.80 -2.04
N GLY A 182 22.00 -1.80 -1.17
CA GLY A 182 22.20 -0.79 -0.13
C GLY A 182 22.60 0.58 -0.68
N SER A 183 23.38 0.63 -1.77
CA SER A 183 23.84 1.88 -2.38
C SER A 183 22.80 2.56 -3.27
N LEU A 184 21.80 1.81 -3.75
CA LEU A 184 20.69 2.37 -4.54
C LEU A 184 19.90 3.41 -3.74
N THR A 185 19.82 4.62 -4.30
CA THR A 185 18.99 5.70 -3.79
C THR A 185 17.51 5.34 -3.87
N HIS A 186 16.69 5.99 -3.04
CA HIS A 186 15.24 5.80 -3.09
C HIS A 186 14.64 6.13 -4.47
N GLN A 187 15.12 7.20 -5.11
CA GLN A 187 14.65 7.57 -6.45
C GLN A 187 14.97 6.50 -7.50
N GLN A 188 16.15 5.90 -7.45
CA GLN A 188 16.52 4.80 -8.36
C GLN A 188 15.63 3.58 -8.11
N LYS A 189 15.45 3.21 -6.84
CA LYS A 189 14.55 2.13 -6.42
C LYS A 189 13.13 2.31 -6.97
N MET A 190 12.57 3.51 -6.78
CA MET A 190 11.22 3.83 -7.25
C MET A 190 11.13 3.86 -8.78
N ARG A 191 12.15 4.40 -9.46
CA ARG A 191 12.20 4.41 -10.93
C ARG A 191 12.18 2.99 -11.49
N GLN A 192 13.03 2.10 -10.97
CA GLN A 192 13.08 0.71 -11.40
C GLN A 192 11.77 -0.02 -11.13
N MET A 193 11.21 0.18 -9.93
CA MET A 193 9.91 -0.35 -9.58
C MET A 193 8.83 0.09 -10.58
N MET A 194 8.77 1.37 -10.93
CA MET A 194 7.76 1.86 -11.89
C MET A 194 7.97 1.35 -13.32
N SER A 195 9.21 1.10 -13.73
CA SER A 195 9.49 0.62 -15.10
C SER A 195 9.43 -0.90 -15.25
N GLN A 196 9.76 -1.65 -14.21
CA GLN A 196 9.95 -3.11 -14.28
C GLN A 196 8.88 -3.90 -13.53
N MET A 197 8.18 -3.31 -12.56
CA MET A 197 7.15 -4.02 -11.81
C MET A 197 5.88 -4.18 -12.65
N PRO A 198 5.34 -5.40 -12.78
CA PRO A 198 4.03 -5.60 -13.37
C PRO A 198 2.97 -4.79 -12.63
N MET A 199 2.02 -4.17 -13.36
CA MET A 199 0.94 -3.37 -12.74
C MET A 199 0.14 -4.16 -11.70
N MET A 200 -0.02 -5.47 -11.87
CA MET A 200 -0.66 -6.35 -10.89
C MET A 200 0.07 -6.37 -9.54
N ASP A 201 1.40 -6.44 -9.56
CA ASP A 201 2.23 -6.42 -8.36
C ASP A 201 2.19 -5.05 -7.70
N MET A 202 2.26 -3.98 -8.49
CA MET A 202 2.13 -2.60 -8.00
C MET A 202 0.79 -2.42 -7.27
N MET A 203 -0.32 -2.86 -7.87
CA MET A 203 -1.64 -2.82 -7.24
C MET A 203 -1.70 -3.68 -5.98
N GLN A 204 -1.00 -4.82 -5.93
CA GLN A 204 -0.98 -5.69 -4.75
C GLN A 204 -0.18 -5.07 -3.60
N MET A 205 0.94 -4.42 -3.92
CA MET A 205 1.76 -3.65 -2.98
C MET A 205 1.00 -2.43 -2.45
N MET A 206 0.37 -1.63 -3.31
CA MET A 206 -0.45 -0.50 -2.84
C MET A 206 -1.56 -0.96 -1.89
N ARG A 207 -2.18 -2.11 -2.19
CA ARG A 207 -3.17 -2.74 -1.30
C ARG A 207 -2.58 -3.31 -0.01
N SER A 208 -1.28 -3.63 0.06
CA SER A 208 -0.62 -4.02 1.33
C SER A 208 -0.33 -2.83 2.21
N MET A 209 0.01 -1.69 1.60
CA MET A 209 0.40 -0.48 2.32
C MET A 209 -0.77 0.30 2.89
N HIS A 210 -1.85 0.47 2.14
CA HIS A 210 -2.98 1.31 2.57
C HIS A 210 -3.79 0.69 3.71
N GLY A 211 -3.41 -0.50 4.16
CA GLY A 211 -4.12 -1.26 5.18
C GLY A 211 -5.55 -1.58 4.75
N ASP A 212 -6.22 -2.41 5.53
CA ASP A 212 -7.64 -2.73 5.31
C ASP A 212 -8.58 -1.52 5.55
N MET A 213 -8.06 -0.29 5.71
CA MET A 213 -8.83 0.92 6.02
C MET A 213 -9.55 1.54 4.81
N MET A 214 -9.02 1.43 3.59
CA MET A 214 -9.69 1.99 2.40
C MET A 214 -10.61 1.00 1.65
N GLY A 215 -10.56 -0.29 1.97
CA GLY A 215 -11.19 -1.33 1.15
C GLY A 215 -12.61 -1.76 1.55
N GLY A 216 -13.16 -1.28 2.67
CA GLY A 216 -14.39 -1.85 3.25
C GLY A 216 -15.56 -0.89 3.46
N GLY A 217 -15.40 0.42 3.26
CA GLY A 217 -16.38 1.41 3.71
C GLY A 217 -17.23 2.09 2.64
N MET A 218 -16.79 2.17 1.39
CA MET A 218 -17.41 3.12 0.44
C MET A 218 -17.84 2.55 -0.91
N MET A 219 -17.38 1.37 -1.34
CA MET A 219 -17.79 0.83 -2.66
C MET A 219 -18.99 -0.12 -2.63
N GLN A 220 -19.49 -0.53 -1.46
CA GLN A 220 -20.63 -1.46 -1.38
C GLN A 220 -21.94 -0.82 -0.89
N GLY A 221 -21.97 0.49 -0.60
CA GLY A 221 -23.16 1.18 -0.10
C GLY A 221 -23.54 2.49 -0.81
N GLY A 222 -22.80 2.91 -1.84
CA GLY A 222 -22.83 4.30 -2.33
C GLY A 222 -23.15 4.48 -3.80
N MET A 223 -23.98 3.64 -4.41
CA MET A 223 -24.63 3.94 -5.69
C MET A 223 -26.11 3.54 -5.68
N MET A 224 -26.81 3.89 -4.61
CA MET A 224 -28.15 4.45 -4.77
C MET A 224 -28.01 5.89 -5.27
N GLY A 225 -27.56 6.03 -6.52
CA GLY A 225 -27.77 7.23 -7.33
C GLY A 225 -29.20 7.28 -7.87
N GLN A 226 -30.19 6.90 -7.05
CA GLN A 226 -31.61 7.21 -7.26
C GLN A 226 -31.88 8.48 -6.45
N GLY A 227 -31.89 9.65 -7.09
CA GLY A 227 -32.45 10.83 -6.42
C GLY A 227 -32.06 12.20 -6.95
N MET A 228 -30.95 12.37 -7.69
CA MET A 228 -30.51 13.73 -8.10
C MET A 228 -30.45 13.99 -9.61
N MET A 229 -31.23 13.26 -10.41
CA MET A 229 -31.48 13.62 -11.82
C MET A 229 -32.96 13.89 -12.12
N GLN A 230 -33.77 14.28 -11.12
CA GLN A 230 -35.20 14.51 -11.33
C GLN A 230 -35.57 15.96 -11.63
N ASN A 231 -34.60 16.90 -11.72
CA ASN A 231 -34.90 18.32 -11.90
C ASN A 231 -34.06 19.07 -12.96
N MET A 232 -33.48 18.39 -13.94
CA MET A 232 -33.00 19.09 -15.14
C MET A 232 -34.07 19.11 -16.23
N PRO A 233 -34.66 20.27 -16.57
CA PRO A 233 -35.49 20.40 -17.76
C PRO A 233 -34.60 20.21 -18.99
N MET A 234 -34.69 19.03 -19.60
CA MET A 234 -34.19 18.78 -20.94
C MET A 234 -34.89 19.73 -21.90
N LYS A 235 -34.20 20.82 -22.26
CA LYS A 235 -34.55 21.64 -23.40
C LYS A 235 -34.43 20.77 -24.64
N GLN A 236 -35.60 20.34 -25.10
CA GLN A 236 -35.90 19.77 -26.39
C GLN A 236 -35.29 20.65 -27.49
N GLY A 237 -34.32 20.11 -28.23
CA GLY A 237 -33.77 20.81 -29.39
C GLY A 237 -32.49 20.16 -29.90
N GLY A 238 -32.56 19.58 -31.10
CA GLY A 238 -31.39 19.29 -31.93
C GLY A 238 -31.19 17.81 -32.24
N MET A 239 -31.94 17.31 -33.20
CA MET A 239 -31.54 16.15 -34.01
C MET A 239 -30.17 16.43 -34.64
N MET A 240 -29.22 15.52 -34.46
CA MET A 240 -28.21 15.27 -35.50
C MET A 240 -28.16 13.77 -35.75
N GLN A 241 -28.57 13.43 -36.97
CA GLN A 241 -28.28 12.18 -37.65
C GLN A 241 -26.77 11.91 -37.58
N GLN A 242 -26.40 10.70 -37.19
CA GLN A 242 -25.10 10.17 -37.54
C GLN A 242 -25.29 8.83 -38.23
N ASP A 243 -25.45 8.94 -39.54
CA ASP A 243 -25.19 7.90 -40.51
C ASP A 243 -23.77 7.34 -40.35
N GLY A 244 -23.65 6.05 -40.59
CA GLY A 244 -22.45 5.49 -41.20
C GLY A 244 -21.71 4.43 -40.40
N MET A 245 -21.53 3.28 -41.06
CA MET A 245 -20.53 2.24 -40.82
C MET A 245 -20.96 1.04 -39.96
N GLN A 246 -21.96 0.31 -40.46
CA GLN A 246 -21.98 -1.15 -40.35
C GLN A 246 -21.36 -1.74 -41.63
N ASN A 247 -20.04 -1.94 -41.65
CA ASN A 247 -19.44 -2.93 -42.54
C ASN A 247 -18.03 -3.31 -42.05
N MET A 248 -17.92 -4.38 -41.27
CA MET A 248 -16.66 -5.13 -41.21
C MET A 248 -16.94 -6.62 -41.17
N SER A 249 -16.77 -7.20 -42.36
CA SER A 249 -16.78 -8.61 -42.68
C SER A 249 -15.74 -9.37 -41.86
N ARG A 250 -16.18 -10.42 -41.17
CA ARG A 250 -15.30 -11.46 -40.62
C ARG A 250 -14.70 -12.24 -41.78
N GLN A 251 -13.40 -12.12 -41.98
CA GLN A 251 -12.63 -13.02 -42.84
C GLN A 251 -11.78 -13.93 -41.94
N HIS A 252 -12.26 -15.15 -41.71
CA HIS A 252 -11.45 -16.25 -41.22
C HIS A 252 -10.60 -16.79 -42.38
N ASN A 253 -9.28 -16.83 -42.22
CA ASN A 253 -8.45 -17.70 -43.05
C ASN A 253 -7.11 -18.05 -42.39
N ARG A 254 -6.59 -19.23 -42.76
CA ARG A 254 -5.38 -19.98 -42.33
C ARG A 254 -5.62 -20.92 -41.14
N GLN A 255 -5.58 -22.25 -41.25
CA GLN A 255 -4.93 -23.19 -42.18
C GLN A 255 -3.45 -22.89 -42.48
N ASN A 256 -2.57 -23.59 -41.77
CA ASN A 256 -1.40 -24.32 -42.27
C ASN A 256 -0.87 -25.15 -41.07
N GLN A 257 -0.94 -26.47 -41.20
CA GLN A 257 0.19 -27.39 -41.43
C GLN A 257 1.06 -27.56 -40.18
#